data_AF-A0A8I2YJN4-F1
#
_entry.id   AF-A0A8I2YJN4-F1
#
_cell.length_a   1.000
_cell.length_b   1.000
_cell.length_c   1.000
_cell.angle_alpha   90.00
_cell.angle_beta   90.00
_cell.angle_gamma   90.00
#
_symmetry.space_group_name_H-M   'P 1'
#
loop_
_entity.id
_entity.type
_entity.pdbx_description
1 polymer ?
#
loop_
_entity_poly.entity_id
_entity_poly.type
_entity_poly.pdbx_seq_one_letter_code
_entity_poly.pdbx_strand_id
1 'polypeptide(L)'
;MPIRRVIRQRAPCDLKECYLCSIVRSSFDVNKCGAKNSFKRFGHGIYTSSCSSKSDDYVCNLSENASLRVMIICRVVVGRPYKRYRNAPDLLAPPSGYDSIAGEIGWDLNYEETVTYENDTVRPAYLIVYGDKPKRATNLKAFVKKIFKTPIVS
;
A
#
# COMPACT_ATOMS: atom_id res chain seq x y z
N MET A 1 17.66 18.11 10.33
CA MET A 1 16.43 17.66 11.04
C MET A 1 16.60 16.19 11.40
N PRO A 2 16.52 15.77 12.68
CA PRO A 2 16.60 14.36 13.01
C PRO A 2 15.27 13.69 12.67
N ILE A 3 15.31 12.68 11.79
CA ILE A 3 14.19 11.77 11.53
C ILE A 3 13.95 11.00 12.84
N ARG A 4 13.06 11.50 13.70
CA ARG A 4 12.61 10.73 14.87
C ARG A 4 11.91 9.48 14.35
N ARG A 5 12.43 8.30 14.69
CA ARG A 5 11.87 6.99 14.31
C ARG A 5 10.38 6.91 14.69
N VAL A 6 9.50 7.11 13.70
CA VAL A 6 8.05 6.89 13.82
C VAL A 6 7.73 5.39 13.86
N ILE A 7 8.61 4.57 13.29
CA ILE A 7 8.42 3.12 13.19
C ILE A 7 8.98 2.45 14.45
N ARG A 8 8.08 1.95 15.31
CA ARG A 8 8.45 1.13 16.48
C ARG A 8 8.74 -0.33 16.10
N GLN A 9 8.16 -0.81 15.00
CA GLN A 9 8.27 -2.20 14.56
C GLN A 9 9.45 -2.39 13.59
N ARG A 10 10.49 -3.10 14.04
CA ARG A 10 11.72 -3.33 13.25
C ARG A 10 11.66 -4.57 12.36
N ALA A 11 10.72 -5.47 12.59
CA ALA A 11 10.54 -6.71 11.84
C ALA A 11 9.06 -6.92 11.47
N PRO A 12 8.75 -7.57 10.33
CA PRO A 12 7.39 -7.99 10.00
C PRO A 12 6.75 -8.79 11.14
N CYS A 13 5.45 -8.63 11.36
CA CYS A 13 4.71 -9.50 12.28
C CYS A 13 4.39 -10.85 11.62
N ASP A 14 3.99 -11.83 12.44
CA ASP A 14 3.61 -13.17 11.97
C ASP A 14 2.12 -13.35 11.65
N LEU A 15 1.30 -12.30 11.84
CA LEU A 15 -0.12 -12.34 11.51
C LEU A 15 -0.32 -12.53 10.01
N LYS A 16 -1.10 -13.56 9.63
CA LYS A 16 -1.35 -13.91 8.23
C LYS A 16 -2.23 -12.86 7.54
N GLU A 17 -3.09 -12.21 8.31
CA GLU A 17 -4.01 -11.15 7.93
C GLU A 17 -3.26 -9.82 7.67
N CYS A 18 -2.00 -9.70 8.13
CA CYS A 18 -1.20 -8.51 7.87
C CYS A 18 -0.54 -8.61 6.48
N TYR A 19 -1.27 -8.26 5.43
CA TYR A 19 -0.79 -8.34 4.05
C TYR A 19 0.49 -7.56 3.81
N LEU A 20 0.70 -6.40 4.47
CA LEU A 20 1.95 -5.67 4.40
C LEU A 20 3.15 -6.52 4.88
N CYS A 21 3.04 -7.14 6.06
CA CYS A 21 4.11 -7.97 6.60
C CYS A 21 4.31 -9.25 5.79
N SER A 22 3.23 -9.85 5.29
CA SER A 22 3.28 -10.98 4.37
C SER A 22 4.03 -10.61 3.08
N ILE A 23 3.69 -9.49 2.44
CA ILE A 23 4.38 -9.02 1.21
C ILE A 23 5.86 -8.71 1.49
N VAL A 24 6.19 -8.08 2.61
CA VAL A 24 7.59 -7.80 2.96
C VAL A 24 8.39 -9.09 3.20
N ARG A 25 7.75 -10.13 3.75
CA ARG A 25 8.39 -11.41 4.06
C ARG A 25 8.51 -12.34 2.84
N SER A 26 7.48 -12.43 2.01
CA SER A 26 7.37 -13.43 0.94
C SER A 26 7.13 -12.85 -0.45
N SER A 27 7.24 -11.53 -0.63
CA SER A 27 6.88 -10.82 -1.86
C SER A 27 5.38 -10.87 -2.18
N PHE A 28 5.01 -10.31 -3.34
CA PHE A 28 3.68 -10.43 -3.93
C PHE A 28 3.46 -11.83 -4.49
N ASP A 29 2.20 -12.26 -4.51
CA ASP A 29 1.78 -13.56 -5.04
C ASP A 29 0.50 -13.36 -5.87
N VAL A 30 0.56 -13.73 -7.15
CA VAL A 30 -0.54 -13.66 -8.12
C VAL A 30 -1.76 -14.38 -7.57
N ASN A 31 -1.60 -15.49 -6.84
CA ASN A 31 -2.71 -16.25 -6.25
C ASN A 31 -3.50 -15.46 -5.19
N LYS A 32 -2.95 -14.35 -4.68
CA LYS A 32 -3.66 -13.44 -3.76
C LYS A 32 -4.51 -12.40 -4.50
N CYS A 33 -4.42 -12.32 -5.82
CA CYS A 33 -5.21 -11.38 -6.62
C CYS A 33 -6.71 -11.72 -6.52
N GLY A 34 -7.48 -10.75 -6.05
CA GLY A 34 -8.91 -10.92 -5.81
C GLY A 34 -9.29 -11.11 -4.34
N ALA A 35 -8.33 -11.27 -3.43
CA ALA A 35 -8.62 -11.56 -2.02
C ALA A 35 -9.37 -10.43 -1.30
N LYS A 36 -9.14 -9.17 -1.68
CA LYS A 36 -9.86 -8.00 -1.14
C LYS A 36 -11.07 -7.62 -2.00
N ASN A 37 -10.87 -7.54 -3.32
CA ASN A 37 -11.89 -7.14 -4.30
C ASN A 37 -12.00 -8.24 -5.36
N SER A 38 -13.19 -8.83 -5.53
CA SER A 38 -13.39 -9.92 -6.50
C SER A 38 -13.25 -9.46 -7.95
N PHE A 39 -13.56 -8.20 -8.24
CA PHE A 39 -13.43 -7.62 -9.58
C PHE A 39 -11.97 -7.34 -9.93
N LYS A 40 -11.52 -7.91 -11.07
CA LYS A 40 -10.16 -7.80 -11.58
C LYS A 40 -10.24 -7.23 -13.00
N ARG A 41 -9.78 -6.01 -13.21
CA ARG A 41 -9.98 -5.30 -14.48
C ARG A 41 -9.32 -5.99 -15.68
N PHE A 42 -8.11 -6.50 -15.48
CA PHE A 42 -7.30 -7.18 -16.49
C PHE A 42 -6.97 -8.62 -16.03
N GLY A 43 -7.93 -9.24 -15.34
CA GLY A 43 -7.82 -10.62 -14.86
C GLY A 43 -6.80 -10.84 -13.76
N HIS A 44 -6.34 -12.09 -13.63
CA HIS A 44 -5.63 -12.56 -12.44
C HIS A 44 -4.13 -12.25 -12.49
N GLY A 45 -3.72 -11.11 -11.95
CA GLY A 45 -2.32 -10.68 -11.91
C GLY A 45 -2.00 -9.76 -10.73
N ILE A 46 -0.75 -9.31 -10.65
CA ILE A 46 -0.29 -8.31 -9.69
C ILE A 46 -0.48 -6.92 -10.31
N TYR A 47 -1.31 -6.11 -9.64
CA TYR A 47 -1.64 -4.75 -10.06
C TYR A 47 -0.73 -3.74 -9.37
N THR A 48 -0.14 -2.85 -10.15
CA THR A 48 0.62 -1.69 -9.67
C THR A 48 0.15 -0.43 -10.37
N SER A 49 0.48 0.74 -9.84
CA SER A 49 0.16 2.03 -10.46
C SER A 49 1.26 3.03 -10.18
N SER A 50 1.54 3.89 -11.15
CA SER A 50 2.36 5.10 -11.00
C SER A 50 1.63 6.19 -10.18
N CYS A 51 0.30 6.07 -10.04
CA CYS A 51 -0.54 7.01 -9.31
C CYS A 51 -0.72 6.58 -7.85
N SER A 52 -0.14 7.35 -6.92
CA SER A 52 -0.19 7.04 -5.49
C SER A 52 -1.61 7.11 -4.93
N SER A 53 -2.44 8.08 -5.35
CA SER A 53 -3.84 8.17 -4.91
C SER A 53 -4.66 6.95 -5.31
N LYS A 54 -4.39 6.35 -6.46
CA LYS A 54 -5.02 5.09 -6.86
C LYS A 54 -4.60 3.92 -5.97
N SER A 55 -3.32 3.85 -5.61
CA SER A 55 -2.80 2.82 -4.72
C SER A 55 -3.31 3.00 -3.27
N ASP A 56 -3.58 4.24 -2.86
CA ASP A 56 -4.10 4.60 -1.54
C ASP A 56 -5.47 3.98 -1.26
N ASP A 57 -6.35 3.87 -2.27
CA ASP A 57 -7.67 3.22 -2.18
C ASP A 57 -7.60 1.76 -1.70
N TYR A 58 -6.43 1.12 -1.88
CA TYR A 58 -6.23 -0.29 -1.51
C TYR A 58 -5.71 -0.47 -0.08
N VAL A 59 -5.35 0.59 0.63
CA VAL A 59 -4.94 0.51 2.04
C VAL A 59 -6.06 -0.14 2.88
N CYS A 60 -5.68 -1.00 3.82
CA CYS A 60 -6.59 -1.62 4.77
C CYS A 60 -5.86 -1.79 6.10
N ASN A 61 -6.24 -0.99 7.09
CA ASN A 61 -5.70 -1.10 8.45
C ASN A 61 -6.52 -2.14 9.23
N LEU A 62 -5.84 -3.12 9.84
CA LEU A 62 -6.49 -4.14 10.68
C LEU A 62 -7.04 -3.58 11.99
N SER A 63 -6.50 -2.45 12.46
CA SER A 63 -6.96 -1.77 13.68
C SER A 63 -7.54 -0.42 13.33
N GLU A 64 -8.73 -0.13 13.88
CA GLU A 64 -9.37 1.19 13.80
C GLU A 64 -8.52 2.30 14.44
N ASN A 65 -7.65 1.94 15.39
CA ASN A 65 -6.75 2.89 16.06
C ASN A 65 -5.49 3.22 15.22
N ALA A 66 -5.29 2.58 14.07
CA ALA A 66 -4.15 2.86 13.21
C ALA A 66 -4.37 4.14 12.40
N SER A 67 -3.70 5.23 12.82
CA SER A 67 -3.78 6.54 12.15
C SER A 67 -2.82 6.70 10.97
N LEU A 68 -1.88 5.77 10.82
CA LEU A 68 -0.89 5.77 9.75
C LEU A 68 -1.29 4.80 8.65
N ARG A 69 -0.94 5.16 7.42
CA ARG A 69 -1.12 4.37 6.21
C ARG A 69 0.27 4.01 5.66
N VAL A 70 0.34 2.89 4.96
CA VAL A 70 1.59 2.41 4.38
C VAL A 70 1.36 2.05 2.92
N MET A 71 2.24 2.55 2.05
CA MET A 71 2.31 2.21 0.63
C MET A 71 3.65 1.58 0.32
N ILE A 72 3.65 0.56 -0.54
CA ILE A 72 4.85 -0.15 -0.98
C ILE A 72 5.25 0.38 -2.35
N ILE A 73 6.45 0.95 -2.45
CA ILE A 73 7.05 1.25 -3.75
C ILE A 73 7.78 -0.01 -4.22
N CYS A 74 7.46 -0.44 -5.44
CA CYS A 74 7.97 -1.67 -6.01
C CYS A 74 8.89 -1.39 -7.20
N ARG A 75 9.88 -2.25 -7.40
CA ARG A 75 10.52 -2.41 -8.71
C ARG A 75 9.70 -3.42 -9.50
N VAL A 76 9.34 -3.05 -10.72
CA VAL A 76 8.48 -3.86 -11.60
C VAL A 76 9.19 -4.10 -12.92
N VAL A 77 9.33 -5.36 -13.30
CA VAL A 77 9.81 -5.79 -14.62
C VAL A 77 8.60 -5.80 -15.56
N VAL A 78 8.44 -4.71 -16.32
CA VAL A 78 7.28 -4.49 -17.20
C VAL A 78 7.43 -5.20 -18.55
N GLY A 79 8.66 -5.37 -19.03
CA GLY A 79 8.93 -5.90 -20.38
C GLY A 79 8.27 -5.04 -21.46
N ARG A 80 7.65 -5.68 -22.45
CA ARG A 80 6.84 -5.07 -23.50
C ARG A 80 5.37 -5.01 -23.10
N PRO A 81 4.84 -3.84 -22.69
CA PRO A 81 3.46 -3.73 -22.25
C PRO A 81 2.47 -3.70 -23.42
N TYR A 82 1.36 -4.41 -23.28
CA TYR A 82 0.21 -4.29 -24.16
C TYR A 82 -0.74 -3.21 -23.63
N LYS A 83 -0.89 -2.13 -24.39
CA LYS A 83 -1.77 -1.01 -24.03
C LYS A 83 -3.23 -1.42 -24.13
N ARG A 84 -4.03 -1.09 -23.11
CA ARG A 84 -5.46 -1.42 -23.09
C ARG A 84 -6.26 -0.31 -22.42
N TYR A 85 -7.40 0.02 -23.00
CA TYR A 85 -8.29 1.08 -22.52
C TYR A 85 -9.58 0.55 -21.88
N ARG A 86 -9.93 -0.72 -22.16
CA ARG A 86 -11.18 -1.37 -21.72
C ARG A 86 -10.90 -2.57 -20.83
N ASN A 87 -11.84 -2.81 -19.92
CA ASN A 87 -11.83 -3.97 -19.03
C ASN A 87 -11.73 -5.28 -19.82
N ALA A 88 -11.02 -6.24 -19.27
CA ALA A 88 -10.91 -7.60 -19.76
C ALA A 88 -10.68 -8.55 -18.57
N PRO A 89 -11.74 -8.80 -17.80
CA PRO A 89 -11.64 -9.53 -16.53
C PRO A 89 -11.22 -10.99 -16.69
N ASP A 90 -11.42 -11.57 -17.87
CA ASP A 90 -11.11 -12.97 -18.16
C ASP A 90 -9.66 -13.18 -18.67
N LEU A 91 -8.82 -12.13 -18.65
CA LEU A 91 -7.42 -12.26 -19.02
C LEU A 91 -6.66 -13.15 -18.04
N LEU A 92 -5.90 -14.11 -18.59
CA LEU A 92 -4.99 -14.96 -17.82
C LEU A 92 -3.52 -14.57 -18.02
N ALA A 93 -3.21 -13.87 -19.11
CA ALA A 93 -1.87 -13.45 -19.51
C ALA A 93 -1.99 -12.31 -20.54
N PRO A 94 -0.94 -11.51 -20.79
CA PRO A 94 -0.91 -10.58 -21.92
C PRO A 94 -0.99 -11.33 -23.27
N PRO A 95 -1.39 -10.67 -24.36
CA PRO A 95 -1.34 -11.26 -25.70
C PRO A 95 0.08 -11.70 -26.08
N SER A 96 0.18 -12.68 -26.99
CA SER A 96 1.48 -13.19 -27.47
C SER A 96 2.40 -12.06 -27.94
N GLY A 97 3.66 -12.08 -27.49
CA GLY A 97 4.67 -11.07 -27.80
C GLY A 97 4.64 -9.83 -26.89
N TYR A 98 3.92 -9.89 -25.78
CA TYR A 98 3.88 -8.89 -24.71
C TYR A 98 4.08 -9.55 -23.35
N ASP A 99 4.61 -8.80 -22.38
CA ASP A 99 4.99 -9.31 -21.06
C ASP A 99 4.08 -8.79 -19.93
N SER A 100 3.31 -7.73 -20.20
CA SER A 100 2.43 -7.08 -19.23
C SER A 100 1.25 -6.38 -19.90
N ILE A 101 0.29 -5.92 -19.10
CA ILE A 101 -0.76 -4.99 -19.52
C ILE A 101 -0.46 -3.60 -18.97
N ALA A 102 -0.56 -2.58 -19.83
CA ALA A 102 -0.63 -1.18 -19.44
C ALA A 102 -2.06 -0.66 -19.68
N GLY A 103 -2.81 -0.49 -18.61
CA GLY A 103 -4.12 0.17 -18.62
C GLY A 103 -3.97 1.67 -18.78
N GLU A 104 -4.47 2.23 -19.86
CA GLU A 104 -4.44 3.67 -20.15
C GLU A 104 -5.79 4.33 -19.87
N ILE A 105 -5.74 5.60 -19.46
CA ILE A 105 -6.92 6.41 -19.14
C ILE A 105 -7.80 6.68 -20.37
N GLY A 106 -9.08 6.99 -20.13
CA GLY A 106 -9.97 7.59 -21.15
C GLY A 106 -11.22 6.78 -21.50
N TRP A 107 -11.35 5.56 -20.98
CA TRP A 107 -12.58 4.76 -21.10
C TRP A 107 -12.96 4.20 -19.73
N ASP A 108 -12.58 2.95 -19.45
CA ASP A 108 -12.97 2.28 -18.19
C ASP A 108 -12.03 2.61 -17.02
N LEU A 109 -11.01 3.44 -17.28
CA LEU A 109 -9.93 3.77 -16.35
C LEU A 109 -9.85 5.28 -16.11
N ASN A 110 -9.88 5.63 -14.81
CA ASN A 110 -9.61 6.98 -14.32
C ASN A 110 -8.11 7.22 -14.05
N TYR A 111 -7.34 6.13 -13.87
CA TYR A 111 -5.91 6.16 -13.56
C TYR A 111 -5.20 5.02 -14.27
N GLU A 112 -3.92 5.20 -14.56
CA GLU A 112 -3.09 4.17 -15.16
C GLU A 112 -2.87 2.99 -14.20
N GLU A 113 -2.91 1.78 -14.76
CA GLU A 113 -2.66 0.53 -14.04
C GLU A 113 -1.68 -0.31 -14.84
N THR A 114 -0.69 -0.93 -14.19
CA THR A 114 0.21 -1.91 -14.82
C THR A 114 -0.02 -3.27 -14.17
N VAL A 115 -0.25 -4.30 -15.01
CA VAL A 115 -0.54 -5.66 -14.55
C VAL A 115 0.49 -6.63 -15.10
N THR A 116 1.06 -7.43 -14.20
CA THR A 116 1.98 -8.54 -14.54
C THR A 116 1.40 -9.84 -13.99
N TYR A 117 1.76 -10.98 -14.59
CA TYR A 117 1.08 -12.26 -14.36
C TYR A 117 1.99 -13.33 -13.75
N GLU A 118 3.18 -12.93 -13.28
CA GLU A 118 4.16 -13.81 -12.64
C GLU A 118 4.63 -13.21 -11.31
N ASN A 119 4.99 -14.06 -10.33
CA ASN A 119 5.40 -13.59 -9.00
C ASN A 119 6.75 -12.86 -9.00
N ASP A 120 7.60 -13.13 -10.00
CA ASP A 120 8.97 -12.65 -10.04
C ASP A 120 9.12 -11.27 -10.70
N THR A 121 8.07 -10.76 -11.34
CA THR A 121 8.07 -9.45 -12.00
C THR A 121 8.00 -8.28 -11.02
N VAL A 122 7.60 -8.50 -9.77
CA VAL A 122 7.41 -7.43 -8.77
C VAL A 122 8.23 -7.72 -7.51
N ARG A 123 8.99 -6.71 -7.06
CA ARG A 123 9.74 -6.76 -5.80
C ARG A 123 9.52 -5.48 -4.98
N PRO A 124 9.11 -5.59 -3.70
CA PRO A 124 9.10 -4.45 -2.78
C PRO A 124 10.48 -3.80 -2.70
N ALA A 125 10.55 -2.47 -2.84
CA ALA A 125 11.81 -1.72 -2.80
C ALA A 125 11.85 -0.72 -1.65
N TYR A 126 10.73 -0.03 -1.38
CA TYR A 126 10.63 0.94 -0.29
C TYR A 126 9.24 0.91 0.35
N LEU A 127 9.18 1.37 1.60
CA LEU A 127 7.93 1.62 2.32
C LEU A 127 7.77 3.12 2.55
N ILE A 128 6.61 3.66 2.19
CA ILE A 128 6.20 5.03 2.51
C ILE A 128 5.17 4.94 3.61
N VAL A 129 5.43 5.61 4.73
CA VAL A 129 4.50 5.75 5.86
C VAL A 129 4.00 7.18 5.90
N TYR A 130 2.68 7.38 5.86
CA TYR A 130 2.04 8.70 5.78
C TYR A 130 0.72 8.71 6.56
N GLY A 131 0.15 9.90 6.76
CA GLY A 131 -1.06 10.13 7.55
C GLY A 131 -0.81 11.07 8.71
N ASP A 132 -1.85 11.26 9.53
CA ASP A 132 -1.78 12.16 10.66
C ASP A 132 -0.92 11.59 11.79
N LYS A 133 -0.11 12.47 12.38
CA LYS A 133 0.62 12.12 13.61
C LYS A 133 -0.41 11.70 14.66
N PRO A 134 -0.19 10.58 15.37
CA PRO A 134 -1.09 10.17 16.43
C PRO A 134 -1.23 11.33 17.41
N LYS A 135 -2.49 11.73 17.69
CA LYS A 135 -2.78 12.82 18.61
C LYS A 135 -2.08 12.50 19.92
N ARG A 136 -1.14 13.36 20.31
CA ARG A 136 -0.41 13.20 21.57
C ARG A 136 -1.48 13.25 22.65
N ALA A 137 -1.65 12.16 23.41
CA ALA A 137 -2.57 12.18 24.54
C ALA A 137 -2.12 13.33 25.46
N THR A 138 -2.90 14.41 25.48
CA THR A 138 -2.75 15.47 26.46
C THR A 138 -3.09 14.81 27.78
N ASN A 139 -2.05 14.45 28.53
CA ASN A 139 -2.23 13.91 29.86
C ASN A 139 -2.69 15.08 30.74
N LEU A 140 -3.99 15.37 30.69
CA LEU A 140 -4.63 16.47 31.39
C LEU A 140 -4.35 16.35 32.90
N LYS A 141 -4.33 15.11 33.43
CA LYS A 141 -3.89 14.83 34.81
C LYS A 141 -2.44 15.28 35.07
N ALA A 142 -1.51 15.01 34.16
CA ALA A 142 -0.13 15.47 34.29
C ALA A 142 0.02 16.99 34.14
N PHE A 143 -0.77 17.62 33.26
CA PHE A 143 -0.79 19.07 33.06
C PHE A 143 -1.36 19.80 34.29
N VAL A 144 -2.52 19.36 34.77
CA VAL A 144 -3.18 19.84 35.99
C VAL A 144 -2.26 19.67 37.20
N LYS A 145 -1.67 18.48 37.39
CA LYS A 145 -0.68 18.25 38.47
C LYS A 145 0.55 19.15 38.38
N LYS A 146 0.91 19.62 37.18
CA LYS A 146 2.03 20.55 36.98
C LYS A 146 1.65 21.97 37.36
N ILE A 147 0.47 22.44 36.94
CA ILE A 147 -0.05 23.78 37.29
C ILE A 147 -0.21 23.94 38.81
N PHE A 148 -0.87 22.99 39.47
CA PHE A 148 -1.13 23.06 40.91
C PHE A 148 0.09 22.76 41.81
N LYS A 149 1.25 22.45 41.23
CA LYS A 149 2.52 22.24 41.96
C LYS A 149 3.55 23.35 41.71
N THR A 150 3.27 24.30 40.83
CA THR A 150 4.13 25.48 40.64
C THR A 150 3.81 26.48 41.74
N PRO A 151 4.73 26.77 42.68
CA PRO A 151 4.49 27.81 43.67
C PRO A 151 4.37 29.15 42.96
N ILE A 152 3.37 29.94 43.34
CA ILE A 152 3.26 31.35 42.93
C ILE A 152 4.35 32.08 43.71
N VAL A 153 5.38 32.54 43.00
CA VAL A 153 6.38 33.43 43.57
C VAL A 153 5.67 34.77 43.82
N SER A 154 5.53 35.12 45.10
CA SER A 154 5.09 36.43 45.60
C SER A 154 6.18 37.47 45.42
#